data_AF-A0A3E5DYX6-F1
#
_entry.id   AF-A0A3E5DYX6-F1
#
_cell.length_a   1.000
_cell.length_b   1.000
_cell.length_c   1.000
_cell.angle_alpha   90.00
_cell.angle_beta   90.00
_cell.angle_gamma   90.00
#
_symmetry.space_group_name_H-M   'P 1'
#
loop_
_entity.id
_entity.type
_entity.pdbx_description
1 polymer ?
#
loop_
_entity_poly.entity_id
_entity_poly.type
_entity_poly.pdbx_seq_one_letter_code
_entity_poly.pdbx_strand_id
1 'polypeptide(L)' 'MAKGSVRKKGKKWYYRFYVEDASGKMVQKEYAGTESKSETEKLLRKALEDYE' A
#
# COMPACT_ATOMS: atom_id res chain seq x y z
N MET A 1 10.76 9.09 3.35
CA MET A 1 10.77 8.18 2.17
C MET A 1 9.46 7.42 2.17
N ALA A 2 8.67 7.46 1.10
CA ALA A 2 7.38 6.77 1.06
C ALA A 2 7.57 5.26 1.23
N LYS A 3 7.03 4.67 2.32
CA LYS A 3 7.16 3.24 2.67
C LYS A 3 6.28 2.31 1.81
N GLY A 4 5.93 2.70 0.58
CA GLY A 4 5.02 1.93 -0.27
C GLY A 4 5.03 2.29 -1.75
N SER A 5 4.32 1.48 -2.53
CA SER A 5 4.22 1.59 -4.00
C SER A 5 2.88 1.06 -4.50
N VAL A 6 2.45 1.49 -5.67
CA VAL A 6 1.30 0.91 -6.38
C VAL A 6 1.75 0.04 -7.55
N ARG A 7 1.04 -1.07 -7.81
CA ARG A 7 1.27 -1.94 -8.97
C ARG A 7 -0.03 -2.30 -9.67
N LYS A 8 0.00 -2.39 -11.01
CA LYS A 8 -1.16 -2.80 -11.81
C LYS A 8 -1.22 -4.33 -11.89
N LYS A 9 -2.41 -4.91 -11.67
CA LYS A 9 -2.73 -6.32 -11.91
C LYS A 9 -4.06 -6.42 -12.64
N GLY A 10 -4.01 -6.79 -13.92
CA GLY A 10 -5.18 -6.78 -14.79
C GLY A 10 -5.78 -5.37 -14.90
N LYS A 11 -7.07 -5.24 -14.62
CA LYS A 11 -7.80 -3.96 -14.67
C LYS A 11 -7.62 -3.10 -13.40
N LYS A 12 -7.17 -3.71 -12.29
CA LYS A 12 -7.06 -3.03 -11.00
C LYS A 12 -5.62 -2.67 -10.66
N TRP A 13 -5.48 -1.63 -9.87
CA TRP A 13 -4.26 -1.26 -9.18
C TRP A 13 -4.33 -1.78 -7.75
N TYR A 14 -3.17 -2.12 -7.23
CA TYR A 14 -2.95 -2.62 -5.89
C TYR A 14 -1.94 -1.71 -5.22
N TYR A 15 -2.12 -1.44 -3.94
CA TYR A 15 -1.12 -0.74 -3.15
C TYR A 15 -0.45 -1.72 -2.19
N ARG A 16 0.84 -1.53 -1.99
CA ARG A 16 1.64 -2.29 -1.03
C ARG A 16 2.55 -1.38 -0.24
N PHE A 17 2.78 -1.75 1.02
CA PHE A 17 3.67 -1.04 1.93
C PHE A 17 4.25 -2.03 2.93
N TYR A 18 5.35 -1.63 3.56
CA TYR A 18 5.95 -2.41 4.64
C TYR A 18 5.51 -1.86 6.00
N VAL A 19 5.15 -2.76 6.90
CA VAL A 19 4.85 -2.46 8.31
C VAL A 19 5.73 -3.34 9.19
N GLU A 20 6.10 -2.83 10.35
CA GLU A 20 6.79 -3.64 11.36
C GLU A 20 5.76 -4.51 12.09
N ASP A 21 6.03 -5.81 12.20
CA ASP A 21 5.22 -6.71 13.02
C ASP A 21 5.69 -6.71 14.48
N ALA A 22 4.97 -7.43 15.35
CA ALA A 22 5.29 -7.51 16.78
C ALA A 22 6.69 -8.08 17.10
N SER A 23 7.37 -8.70 16.13
CA SER A 23 8.73 -9.23 16.28
C SER A 23 9.82 -8.24 15.81
N GLY A 24 9.44 -7.03 15.38
CA GLY A 24 10.36 -6.06 14.79
C GLY A 24 10.69 -6.35 13.32
N LYS A 25 9.97 -7.28 12.68
CA LYS A 25 10.23 -7.66 11.29
C LYS A 25 9.36 -6.85 10.34
N MET A 26 9.97 -6.32 9.29
CA MET A 26 9.25 -5.65 8.21
C MET A 26 8.49 -6.68 7.36
N VAL A 27 7.16 -6.61 7.39
CA VAL A 27 6.26 -7.42 6.59
C VAL A 27 5.60 -6.58 5.50
N GLN A 28 5.57 -7.09 4.27
CA GLN A 28 4.85 -6.42 3.18
C GLN A 28 3.36 -6.72 3.28
N LYS A 29 2.54 -5.68 3.34
CA LYS A 29 1.10 -5.77 3.18
C LYS A 29 0.72 -5.32 1.79
N GLU A 30 -0.19 -6.03 1.16
CA GLU A 30 -0.74 -5.68 -0.14
C GLU A 30 -2.27 -5.73 -0.09
N TYR A 31 -2.90 -4.73 -0.69
CA TYR A 31 -4.34 -4.60 -0.75
C TYR A 31 -4.78 -4.20 -2.15
N ALA A 32 -6.02 -4.59 -2.49
CA ALA A 32 -6.66 -4.14 -3.72
C ALA A 32 -6.98 -2.64 -3.60
N GLY A 33 -6.60 -1.88 -4.62
CA GLY A 33 -7.05 -0.52 -4.82
C GLY A 33 -8.21 -0.46 -5.82
N THR A 34 -8.14 0.51 -6.73
CA THR A 34 -9.18 0.78 -7.73
C THR A 34 -8.66 0.54 -9.15
N GLU A 35 -9.48 0.79 -10.16
CA GLU A 35 -9.03 0.77 -11.57
C GLU A 35 -8.20 2.00 -11.95
N SER A 36 -8.12 3.00 -11.06
CA SER A 36 -7.31 4.21 -11.23
C SER A 36 -6.04 4.17 -10.37
N LYS A 37 -4.91 4.51 -11.00
CA LYS A 37 -3.61 4.63 -10.31
C LYS A 37 -3.65 5.69 -9.22
N SER A 38 -4.15 6.89 -9.54
CA SER A 38 -4.16 8.04 -8.62
C SER A 38 -5.04 7.80 -7.40
N GLU A 39 -6.20 7.18 -7.58
CA GLU A 39 -7.08 6.81 -6.47
C GLU A 39 -6.42 5.73 -5.59
N THR A 40 -5.71 4.78 -6.19
CA THR A 40 -4.96 3.77 -5.44
C THR A 40 -3.77 4.37 -4.68
N GLU A 41 -3.13 5.40 -5.21
CA GLU A 41 -2.09 6.17 -4.50
C GLU A 41 -2.67 6.94 -3.30
N LYS A 42 -3.90 7.47 -3.40
CA LYS A 42 -4.60 8.07 -2.25
C LYS A 42 -4.89 7.04 -1.16
N LEU A 43 -5.35 5.84 -1.55
CA LEU A 43 -5.56 4.73 -0.61
C LEU A 43 -4.25 4.32 0.08
N LEU A 44 -3.14 4.28 -0.66
CA LEU A 44 -1.82 4.03 -0.09
C LEU A 44 -1.43 5.10 0.95
N ARG A 45 -1.62 6.39 0.64
CA ARG A 45 -1.30 7.47 1.58
C ARG A 45 -2.11 7.35 2.86
N LYS A 46 -3.42 7.15 2.75
CA LYS A 46 -4.29 6.93 3.90
C LYS A 46 -3.85 5.71 4.72
N ALA A 47 -3.53 4.60 4.07
CA ALA A 47 -3.06 3.40 4.75
C ALA A 47 -1.69 3.57 5.41
N LEU A 48 -0.84 4.50 4.95
CA LEU A 48 0.40 4.83 5.64
C LEU A 48 0.14 5.72 6.86
N GLU A 49 -0.80 6.66 6.76
CA GLU A 49 -1.23 7.53 7.87
C GLU A 49 -1.89 6.72 9.01
N ASP A 50 -2.71 5.71 8.68
CA ASP A 50 -3.35 4.85 9.69
C ASP A 50 -2.35 3.95 10.47
N TYR A 51 -1.11 3.84 9.98
CA TYR A 51 -0.05 2.99 10.56
C TYR A 51 1.10 3.81 11.20
N GLU A 52 1.10 5.14 11.09
CA GLU A 52 2.00 6.04 11.84
C GLU A 52 1.42 6.40 13.22
#